data_AF-A0A6B3G8L8-F1
#
_entry.id   AF-A0A6B3G8L8-F1
#
_cell.length_a   1.000
_cell.length_b   1.000
_cell.length_c   1.000
_cell.angle_alpha   90.00
_cell.angle_beta   90.00
_cell.angle_gamma   90.00
#
_symmetry.space_group_name_H-M   'P 1'
#
loop_
_entity.id
_entity.type
_entity.pdbx_description
1 polymer ?
#
loop_
_entity_poly.entity_id
_entity_poly.type
_entity_poly.pdbx_seq_one_letter_code
_entity_poly.pdbx_strand_id
1 'polypeptide(L)'
;LLGPAVQGTVELLLHRHEALRTVFRQEEAGLTKKVIDADALRIEVEELAAEPGEVAAVVGEFIARPFDIGGRPLVRAALVR
;
A
#
# COMPACT_ATOMS: atom_id res chain seq x y z
N LEU A 1 9.17 -18.15 -4.72
CA LEU A 1 9.97 -17.14 -5.45
C LEU A 1 9.18 -15.87 -5.79
N LEU A 2 7.90 -15.98 -6.20
CA LEU A 2 7.10 -14.81 -6.56
C LEU A 2 6.89 -13.80 -5.42
N GLY A 3 6.58 -14.24 -4.20
CA GLY A 3 6.39 -13.35 -3.05
C GLY A 3 7.56 -12.38 -2.82
N PRO A 4 8.80 -12.88 -2.62
CA PRO A 4 9.98 -12.03 -2.48
C PRO A 4 10.25 -11.10 -3.68
N ALA A 5 10.00 -11.54 -4.91
CA ALA A 5 10.18 -10.71 -6.10
C ALA A 5 9.16 -9.56 -6.18
N VAL A 6 7.90 -9.83 -5.84
CA VAL A 6 6.85 -8.81 -5.78
C VAL A 6 7.15 -7.82 -4.65
N GLN A 7 7.58 -8.30 -3.49
CA GLN A 7 8.01 -7.44 -2.36
C GLN A 7 9.14 -6.48 -2.77
N GLY A 8 10.21 -6.99 -3.37
CA GLY A 8 11.32 -6.14 -3.85
C GLY A 8 10.89 -5.16 -4.94
N THR A 9 9.93 -5.54 -5.79
CA THR A 9 9.38 -4.62 -6.80
C THR A 9 8.60 -3.47 -6.18
N VAL A 10 7.76 -3.74 -5.17
CA VAL A 10 7.05 -2.69 -4.42
C VAL A 10 8.03 -1.75 -3.74
N GLU A 11 9.09 -2.28 -3.11
CA GLU A 11 10.14 -1.46 -2.50
C GLU A 11 10.80 -0.54 -3.54
N LEU A 12 11.16 -1.03 -4.72
CA LEU A 12 11.71 -0.21 -5.80
C LEU A 12 10.76 0.91 -6.27
N LEU A 13 9.45 0.61 -6.35
CA LEU A 13 8.44 1.61 -6.70
C LEU A 13 8.35 2.71 -5.63
N LEU A 14 8.39 2.35 -4.35
CA LEU A 14 8.39 3.33 -3.26
C LEU A 14 9.62 4.22 -3.31
N HIS A 15 10.81 3.67 -3.55
CA HIS A 15 12.04 4.45 -3.68
C HIS A 15 11.96 5.46 -4.84
N ARG A 16 11.43 5.02 -5.99
CA ARG A 16 11.36 5.84 -7.20
C ARG A 16 10.28 6.93 -7.15
N HIS A 17 9.15 6.69 -6.48
CA HIS A 17 7.95 7.52 -6.62
C HIS A 17 7.52 8.19 -5.30
N GLU A 18 7.77 9.49 -5.17
CA GLU A 18 7.31 10.30 -4.02
C GLU A 18 5.78 10.27 -3.83
N ALA A 19 5.01 10.16 -4.92
CA ALA A 19 3.56 10.09 -4.85
C ALA A 19 3.06 8.89 -4.00
N LEU A 20 3.75 7.75 -4.08
CA LEU A 20 3.40 6.55 -3.28
C LEU A 20 3.79 6.68 -1.80
N ARG A 21 4.67 7.63 -1.48
CA ARG A 21 5.14 7.93 -0.11
C ARG A 21 4.51 9.19 0.48
N THR A 22 3.52 9.77 -0.22
CA THR A 22 2.85 10.97 0.25
C THR A 22 1.77 10.58 1.26
N VAL A 23 1.85 11.18 2.45
CA VAL A 23 0.85 11.04 3.51
C VAL A 23 0.14 12.37 3.71
N PHE A 24 -1.09 12.29 4.19
CA PHE A 24 -1.91 13.45 4.52
C PHE A 24 -2.20 13.46 6.01
N ARG A 25 -2.36 14.65 6.58
CA ARG A 25 -2.75 14.82 7.98
C ARG A 25 -3.70 16.00 8.09
N GLN A 26 -4.77 15.83 8.87
CA GLN A 26 -5.60 16.95 9.27
C GLN A 26 -4.93 17.68 10.44
N GLU A 27 -4.61 18.95 10.24
CA GLU A 27 -4.13 19.86 11.28
C GLU A 27 -5.16 20.98 11.50
N GLU A 28 -4.98 21.80 12.54
CA GLU A 28 -5.88 22.93 12.85
C GLU A 28 -6.00 23.90 11.67
N ALA A 29 -4.92 24.11 10.93
CA ALA A 29 -4.86 25.00 9.78
C ALA A 29 -5.40 24.38 8.47
N GLY A 30 -5.76 23.09 8.46
CA GLY A 30 -6.25 22.37 7.28
C GLY A 30 -5.52 21.07 6.98
N LEU A 31 -5.82 20.49 5.81
CA LEU A 31 -5.19 19.24 5.36
C LEU A 31 -3.77 19.53 4.83
N THR A 32 -2.77 18.96 5.49
CA THR A 32 -1.37 19.04 5.05
C THR A 32 -0.94 17.75 4.36
N LYS A 33 0.11 17.83 3.54
CA LYS A 33 0.74 16.66 2.92
C LYS A 33 2.23 16.63 3.22
N LYS A 34 2.79 15.43 3.36
CA LYS A 34 4.22 15.21 3.57
C LYS A 34 4.68 14.01 2.76
N VAL A 35 5.85 14.12 2.14
CA VAL A 35 6.54 12.99 1.53
C VAL A 35 7.40 12.31 2.61
N ILE A 36 7.17 11.03 2.86
CA ILE A 36 7.97 10.22 3.79
C ILE A 36 9.22 9.72 3.06
N ASP A 37 10.37 9.72 3.73
CA ASP A 37 11.60 9.18 3.18
C ASP A 37 11.41 7.71 2.73
N ALA A 38 12.06 7.31 1.63
CA ALA A 38 11.92 5.96 1.09
C ALA A 38 12.47 4.90 2.05
N ASP A 39 13.55 5.18 2.77
CA ASP A 39 14.18 4.25 3.71
C ASP A 39 13.37 4.12 5.01
N ALA A 40 12.51 5.11 5.30
CA ALA A 40 11.65 5.14 6.48
C ALA A 40 10.28 4.50 6.23
N LEU A 41 9.99 4.03 5.02
CA LEU A 41 8.70 3.46 4.66
C LEU A 41 8.82 2.04 4.11
N ARG A 42 8.03 1.12 4.67
CA ARG A 42 7.87 -0.24 4.17
C ARG A 42 6.39 -0.56 3.98
N ILE A 43 6.05 -1.09 2.81
CA ILE A 43 4.73 -1.64 2.50
C ILE A 43 4.91 -3.13 2.33
N GLU A 44 4.30 -3.92 3.21
CA GLU A 44 4.29 -5.37 3.06
C GLU A 44 3.31 -5.78 1.96
N VAL A 45 3.72 -6.76 1.16
CA VAL A 45 2.85 -7.45 0.21
C VAL A 45 2.09 -8.52 0.98
N GLU A 46 0.80 -8.30 1.20
CA GLU A 46 -0.06 -9.29 1.86
C GLU A 46 -0.22 -10.53 0.97
N GLU A 47 -0.03 -11.72 1.52
CA GLU A 47 -0.35 -12.95 0.81
C GLU A 47 -1.79 -13.35 1.10
N LEU A 48 -2.62 -13.38 0.06
CA LEU A 48 -4.04 -13.73 0.16
C LEU A 48 -4.27 -15.04 -0.61
N ALA A 49 -5.03 -15.96 -0.03
CA ALA A 49 -5.47 -17.17 -0.72
C ALA A 49 -6.86 -16.94 -1.33
N ALA A 50 -7.10 -17.48 -2.51
CA ALA A 50 -8.41 -17.49 -3.14
C ALA A 50 -8.66 -18.84 -3.83
N GLU A 51 -9.81 -19.46 -3.55
CA GLU A 51 -10.23 -20.64 -4.30
C GLU A 51 -10.62 -20.27 -5.75
N PRO A 52 -10.62 -21.24 -6.68
CA PRO A 52 -11.09 -21.01 -8.04
C PRO A 52 -12.51 -20.44 -8.05
N GLY A 53 -12.66 -19.21 -8.56
CA GLY A 53 -13.93 -18.48 -8.60
C GLY A 53 -14.11 -17.42 -7.51
N GLU A 54 -13.26 -17.40 -6.48
CA GLU A 54 -13.35 -16.45 -5.35
C GLU A 54 -12.41 -15.25 -5.47
N VAL A 55 -11.48 -15.28 -6.44
CA VAL A 55 -10.48 -14.21 -6.66
C VAL A 55 -11.11 -12.82 -6.69
N ALA A 56 -12.26 -12.66 -7.37
CA ALA A 56 -12.94 -11.38 -7.47
C ALA A 56 -13.46 -10.88 -6.11
N ALA A 57 -13.95 -11.78 -5.25
CA ALA A 57 -14.40 -11.45 -3.91
C ALA A 57 -13.23 -11.02 -3.02
N VAL A 58 -12.14 -11.80 -3.02
CA VAL A 58 -10.91 -11.50 -2.26
C VAL A 58 -10.32 -10.14 -2.67
N VAL A 59 -10.24 -9.88 -3.97
CA VAL A 59 -9.78 -8.57 -4.49
C VAL A 59 -10.75 -7.45 -4.10
N GLY A 60 -12.06 -7.70 -4.16
CA GLY A 60 -13.08 -6.74 -3.75
C GLY A 60 -12.92 -6.33 -2.29
N GLU A 61 -12.74 -7.29 -1.39
CA GLU A 61 -12.49 -7.03 0.04
C GLU A 61 -11.19 -6.26 0.25
N PHE A 62 -10.11 -6.66 -0.43
CA PHE A 62 -8.82 -5.98 -0.35
C PHE A 62 -8.92 -4.49 -0.72
N ILE A 63 -9.66 -4.18 -1.80
CA ILE A 63 -9.88 -2.81 -2.30
C ILE A 63 -10.79 -2.01 -1.37
N ALA A 64 -11.85 -2.63 -0.84
CA ALA A 64 -12.88 -1.98 -0.03
C ALA A 64 -12.36 -1.48 1.33
N ARG A 65 -11.21 -1.98 1.81
CA ARG A 65 -10.61 -1.51 3.07
C ARG A 65 -10.35 0.00 2.99
N PRO A 66 -10.82 0.83 3.92
CA PRO A 66 -10.51 2.26 3.89
C PRO A 66 -9.01 2.50 4.14
N PHE A 67 -8.51 3.66 3.69
CA PHE A 67 -7.19 4.14 4.11
C PHE A 67 -7.32 5.07 5.32
N ASP A 68 -6.34 5.01 6.20
CA ASP A 68 -6.19 5.95 7.32
C ASP A 68 -5.49 7.22 6.84
N ILE A 69 -6.21 8.34 6.80
CA ILE A 69 -5.72 9.67 6.39
C ILE A 69 -5.04 10.40 7.57
N GLY A 70 -4.66 9.69 8.63
CA GLY A 70 -3.97 10.19 9.82
C GLY A 70 -2.44 10.20 9.73
N GLY A 71 -1.88 10.37 8.53
CA GLY A 71 -0.43 10.38 8.29
C GLY A 71 0.15 9.02 7.89
N ARG A 72 -0.67 8.09 7.40
CA ARG A 72 -0.20 6.82 6.81
C ARG A 72 -0.16 6.90 5.28
N PRO A 73 0.69 6.08 4.62
CA PRO A 73 0.71 5.98 3.16
C PRO A 73 -0.62 5.49 2.61
N LEU A 74 -1.02 6.06 1.48
CA LEU A 74 -2.24 5.68 0.77
C LEU A 74 -1.97 4.62 -0.30
N VAL A 75 -1.19 3.61 0.07
CA VAL A 75 -0.80 2.49 -0.79
C VAL A 75 -0.80 1.19 0.01
N ARG A 76 -1.18 0.10 -0.64
CA ARG A 76 -1.14 -1.28 -0.12
C ARG A 76 -0.90 -2.24 -1.28
N ALA A 77 -0.35 -3.41 -0.99
CA ALA A 77 -0.08 -4.43 -1.99
C ALA A 77 -0.51 -5.80 -1.47
N ALA A 78 -0.99 -6.64 -2.38
CA ALA A 78 -1.25 -8.04 -2.10
C ALA A 78 -0.87 -8.91 -3.29
N LEU A 79 -0.48 -10.14 -2.99
CA LEU A 79 -0.32 -11.24 -3.92
C LEU A 79 -1.39 -12.27 -3.63
N VAL A 80 -2.38 -12.33 -4.51
CA VAL A 80 -3.46 -13.34 -4.44
C VAL A 80 -2.96 -14.63 -5.10
N ARG A 81 -3.11 -15.76 -4.40
CA ARG A 81 -2.71 -17.09 -4.85
C ARG A 81 -3.87 -18.04 -4.89
#